data_AF-A0AAE1N9F2-F1
#
_entry.id   AF-A0AAE1N9F2-F1
#
_cell.length_a   1.000
_cell.length_b   1.000
_cell.length_c   1.000
_cell.angle_alpha   90.00
_cell.angle_beta   90.00
_cell.angle_gamma   90.00
#
_symmetry.space_group_name_H-M   'P 1'
#
loop_
_entity.id
_entity.type
_entity.pdbx_description
1 polymer ?
#
loop_
_entity_poly.entity_id
_entity_poly.type
_entity_poly.pdbx_seq_one_letter_code
_entity_poly.pdbx_strand_id
1 'polypeptide(L)'
;MFKVSHDSMSAWLIYFLFVAYGVFQVEAILDKDNFTLEELLDEEEIIQECKALNSRLINVLRDRAQVEQLLRYIIEEPPENAESKRTFKFPFIACEVFTCEIDVILKTLVEEEELMNLLFSILEPDRSHGSLLAGYFSKVVVCLMIRKTVPLMNYVQAHQNVFGQLVDLIGITSIMEVLVRLVGADEHVYPNFIDVMQWLAESNLLEMIVDKLTPSVSEAL
;
A
#
# COMPACT_ATOMS: atom_id res chain seq x y z
N MET A 1 14.16 -44.13 7.33
CA MET A 1 12.77 -44.35 7.80
C MET A 1 12.57 -43.50 9.04
N PHE A 2 12.18 -42.24 8.86
CA PHE A 2 11.97 -41.30 9.97
C PHE A 2 10.74 -41.75 10.77
N LYS A 3 10.96 -42.11 12.02
CA LYS A 3 9.91 -42.55 12.95
C LYS A 3 9.26 -41.28 13.51
N VAL A 4 8.17 -40.84 12.89
CA VAL A 4 7.36 -39.73 13.44
C VAL A 4 6.74 -40.23 14.74
N SER A 5 7.11 -39.59 15.86
CA SER A 5 6.56 -39.87 17.20
C SER A 5 5.07 -39.54 17.26
N HIS A 6 4.31 -40.30 18.05
CA HIS A 6 2.87 -40.05 18.30
C HIS A 6 2.61 -38.63 18.84
N ASP A 7 3.54 -38.06 19.62
CA ASP A 7 3.47 -36.68 20.12
C ASP A 7 3.69 -35.61 19.03
N SER A 8 4.38 -35.96 17.94
CA SER A 8 4.51 -35.06 16.79
C SER A 8 3.21 -35.02 16.00
N MET A 9 2.55 -36.16 15.83
CA MET A 9 1.30 -36.27 15.08
C MET A 9 0.15 -35.50 15.75
N SER A 10 0.07 -35.50 17.08
CA SER A 10 -0.91 -34.69 17.83
C SER A 10 -0.63 -33.19 17.70
N ALA A 11 0.65 -32.75 17.73
CA ALA A 11 1.02 -31.36 17.51
C ALA A 11 0.67 -30.88 16.09
N TRP A 12 0.92 -31.70 15.06
CA TRP A 12 0.54 -31.41 13.68
C TRP A 12 -0.98 -31.37 13.50
N LEU A 13 -1.73 -32.26 14.16
CA LEU A 13 -3.19 -32.23 14.13
C LEU A 13 -3.76 -30.99 14.82
N ILE A 14 -3.20 -30.57 15.96
CA ILE A 14 -3.60 -29.34 16.65
C ILE A 14 -3.30 -28.12 15.78
N TYR A 15 -2.10 -28.06 15.19
CA TYR A 15 -1.74 -26.98 14.26
C TYR A 15 -2.66 -26.94 13.04
N PHE A 16 -2.92 -28.09 12.42
CA PHE A 16 -3.84 -28.20 11.29
C PHE A 16 -5.26 -27.80 11.67
N LEU A 17 -5.77 -28.21 12.84
CA LEU A 17 -7.09 -27.80 13.33
C LEU A 17 -7.15 -26.31 13.65
N PHE A 18 -6.08 -25.72 14.17
CA PHE A 18 -6.01 -24.29 14.44
C PHE A 18 -6.01 -23.48 13.13
N VAL A 19 -5.18 -23.86 12.15
CA VAL A 19 -5.17 -23.25 10.81
C VAL A 19 -6.53 -23.42 10.13
N ALA A 20 -7.08 -24.64 10.13
CA ALA A 20 -8.39 -24.91 9.54
C ALA A 20 -9.52 -24.14 10.24
N TYR A 21 -9.44 -23.95 11.56
CA TYR A 21 -10.40 -23.16 12.33
C TYR A 21 -10.29 -21.67 11.97
N GLY A 22 -9.09 -21.13 11.79
CA GLY A 22 -8.87 -19.75 11.37
C GLY A 22 -9.40 -19.48 9.95
N VAL A 23 -9.13 -20.37 8.99
CA VAL A 23 -9.71 -20.31 7.63
C VAL A 23 -11.25 -20.32 7.70
N PHE A 24 -11.82 -21.10 8.62
CA PHE A 24 -13.27 -21.18 8.81
C PHE A 24 -13.88 -19.88 9.38
N GLN A 25 -13.13 -19.05 10.13
CA GLN A 25 -13.67 -17.80 10.68
C GLN A 25 -13.94 -16.77 9.59
N VAL A 26 -13.03 -16.61 8.62
CA VAL A 26 -13.24 -15.69 7.50
C VAL A 26 -14.49 -16.07 6.72
N GLU A 27 -14.66 -17.35 6.40
CA GLU A 27 -15.86 -17.86 5.74
C GLU A 27 -17.13 -17.64 6.59
N ALA A 28 -17.06 -17.89 7.90
CA ALA A 28 -18.19 -17.68 8.80
C ALA A 28 -18.62 -16.20 8.88
N ILE A 29 -17.69 -15.25 8.74
CA ILE A 29 -18.00 -13.82 8.64
C ILE A 29 -18.65 -13.51 7.28
N LEU A 30 -18.09 -14.04 6.20
CA LEU A 30 -18.61 -13.86 4.84
C LEU A 30 -20.00 -14.49 4.64
N ASP A 31 -20.41 -15.41 5.51
CA ASP A 31 -21.75 -16.00 5.54
C ASP A 31 -22.80 -15.13 6.27
N LYS A 32 -22.38 -14.04 6.95
CA LYS A 32 -23.30 -13.10 7.60
C LYS A 32 -23.91 -12.16 6.56
N ASP A 33 -25.19 -11.83 6.71
CA ASP A 33 -25.88 -10.91 5.79
C ASP A 33 -25.35 -9.46 5.85
N ASN A 34 -24.78 -9.02 6.98
CA ASN A 34 -24.35 -7.63 7.21
C ASN A 34 -23.05 -7.55 8.05
N PHE A 35 -21.97 -8.20 7.61
CA PHE A 35 -20.66 -8.01 8.26
C PHE A 35 -20.02 -6.66 7.87
N THR A 36 -19.09 -6.18 8.68
CA THR A 36 -18.27 -4.99 8.34
C THR A 36 -16.87 -5.39 7.85
N LEU A 37 -16.20 -4.47 7.16
CA LEU A 37 -14.79 -4.67 6.77
C LEU A 37 -13.92 -4.89 8.00
N GLU A 38 -14.18 -4.15 9.08
CA GLU A 38 -13.42 -4.26 10.34
C GLU A 38 -13.52 -5.65 10.98
N GLU A 39 -14.66 -6.34 10.84
CA GLU A 39 -14.77 -7.75 11.27
C GLU A 39 -13.79 -8.63 10.49
N LEU A 40 -13.70 -8.47 9.17
CA LEU A 40 -12.74 -9.22 8.35
C LEU A 40 -11.30 -8.85 8.68
N LEU A 41 -10.99 -7.56 8.85
CA LEU A 41 -9.65 -7.10 9.22
C LEU A 41 -9.27 -7.48 10.65
N ASP A 42 -10.21 -7.92 11.49
CA ASP A 42 -9.89 -8.42 12.81
C ASP A 42 -9.48 -9.90 12.83
N GLU A 43 -9.69 -10.63 11.74
CA GLU A 43 -9.30 -12.04 11.66
C GLU A 43 -7.79 -12.22 11.45
N GLU A 44 -7.19 -13.16 12.19
CA GLU A 44 -5.75 -13.42 12.13
C GLU A 44 -5.31 -13.96 10.75
N GLU A 45 -6.18 -14.73 10.11
CA GLU A 45 -5.90 -15.40 8.83
C GLU A 45 -6.26 -14.55 7.59
N ILE A 46 -6.74 -13.31 7.76
CA ILE A 46 -7.22 -12.48 6.64
C ILE A 46 -6.16 -12.28 5.54
N ILE A 47 -4.90 -12.07 5.93
CA ILE A 47 -3.78 -11.92 4.99
C ILE A 47 -3.46 -13.26 4.33
N GLN A 48 -3.55 -14.36 5.06
CA GLN A 48 -3.29 -15.69 4.51
C GLN A 48 -4.36 -16.08 3.49
N GLU A 49 -5.63 -15.80 3.76
CA GLU A 49 -6.74 -16.03 2.84
C GLU A 49 -6.63 -15.16 1.57
N CYS A 50 -6.16 -13.92 1.70
CA CYS A 50 -5.79 -13.07 0.56
C CYS A 50 -4.71 -13.74 -0.31
N LYS A 51 -3.63 -14.22 0.32
CA LYS A 51 -2.51 -14.91 -0.37
C LYS A 51 -2.93 -16.26 -0.97
N ALA A 52 -3.89 -16.94 -0.34
CA ALA A 52 -4.50 -18.16 -0.83
C ALA A 52 -5.52 -17.92 -1.96
N LEU A 53 -5.73 -16.65 -2.35
CA LEU A 53 -6.67 -16.24 -3.39
C LEU A 53 -8.10 -16.69 -3.11
N ASN A 54 -8.55 -16.57 -1.86
CA ASN A 54 -9.93 -16.84 -1.50
C ASN A 54 -10.88 -15.95 -2.33
N SER A 55 -11.60 -16.57 -3.26
CA SER A 55 -12.44 -15.85 -4.23
C SER A 55 -13.56 -15.05 -3.59
N ARG A 56 -14.16 -15.53 -2.49
CA ARG A 56 -15.24 -14.82 -1.80
C ARG A 56 -14.70 -13.57 -1.12
N LEU A 57 -13.60 -13.72 -0.39
CA LEU A 57 -12.93 -12.60 0.26
C LEU A 57 -12.47 -11.56 -0.76
N ILE A 58 -11.80 -11.99 -1.83
CA ILE A 58 -11.33 -11.07 -2.88
C ILE A 58 -12.50 -10.34 -3.55
N ASN A 59 -13.63 -11.02 -3.78
CA ASN A 59 -14.82 -10.40 -4.35
C ASN A 59 -15.38 -9.28 -3.48
N VAL A 60 -15.24 -9.37 -2.15
CA VAL A 60 -15.60 -8.29 -1.23
C VAL A 60 -14.55 -7.19 -1.26
N LEU A 61 -13.27 -7.53 -1.08
CA LEU A 61 -12.18 -6.55 -0.95
C LEU A 61 -11.94 -5.73 -2.22
N ARG A 62 -12.28 -6.26 -3.40
CA ARG A 62 -12.13 -5.53 -4.68
C ARG A 62 -13.17 -4.44 -4.89
N ASP A 63 -14.24 -4.38 -4.09
CA ASP A 63 -15.27 -3.37 -4.24
C ASP A 63 -14.69 -1.98 -3.93
N ARG A 64 -15.10 -0.98 -4.72
CA ARG A 64 -14.60 0.40 -4.64
C ARG A 64 -14.59 0.94 -3.20
N ALA A 65 -15.69 0.77 -2.49
CA ALA A 65 -15.83 1.25 -1.10
C ALA A 65 -14.84 0.57 -0.13
N GLN A 66 -14.54 -0.72 -0.35
CA GLN A 66 -13.59 -1.44 0.49
C GLN A 66 -12.16 -1.00 0.18
N VAL A 67 -11.80 -0.85 -1.09
CA VAL A 67 -10.50 -0.32 -1.51
C VAL A 67 -10.28 1.09 -0.96
N GLU A 68 -11.30 1.96 -1.03
CA GLU A 68 -11.24 3.30 -0.43
C GLU A 68 -10.99 3.24 1.08
N GLN A 69 -11.75 2.40 1.80
CA GLN A 69 -11.59 2.27 3.25
C GLN A 69 -10.21 1.72 3.63
N LEU A 70 -9.65 0.79 2.86
CA LEU A 70 -8.29 0.28 3.02
C LEU A 70 -7.24 1.38 2.80
N LEU A 71 -7.42 2.25 1.80
CA LEU A 71 -6.54 3.40 1.59
C LEU A 71 -6.58 4.38 2.76
N ARG A 72 -7.77 4.67 3.30
CA ARG A 72 -7.92 5.57 4.45
C ARG A 72 -7.12 5.08 5.65
N TYR A 73 -7.07 3.76 5.89
CA TYR A 73 -6.21 3.19 6.94
C TYR A 73 -4.71 3.42 6.73
N ILE A 74 -4.27 3.62 5.48
CA ILE A 74 -2.86 3.77 5.11
C ILE A 74 -2.42 5.24 5.09
N ILE A 75 -3.34 6.16 4.81
CA ILE A 75 -3.03 7.57 4.53
C ILE A 75 -3.63 8.57 5.53
N GLU A 76 -4.60 8.15 6.36
CA GLU A 76 -5.22 9.01 7.37
C GLU A 76 -4.78 8.60 8.77
N GLU A 77 -4.40 9.60 9.58
CA GLU A 77 -4.15 9.37 10.99
C GLU A 77 -5.46 8.97 11.69
N PRO A 78 -5.41 7.98 12.60
CA PRO A 78 -6.59 7.61 13.37
C PRO A 78 -7.02 8.77 14.28
N PRO A 79 -8.34 8.93 14.54
CA PRO A 79 -8.82 9.90 15.53
C PRO A 79 -8.15 9.71 16.89
N GLU A 80 -7.97 10.78 17.69
CA GLU A 80 -7.30 10.71 19.00
C GLU A 80 -7.92 9.67 19.97
N ASN A 81 -9.22 9.41 19.82
CA ASN A 81 -9.97 8.44 20.63
C ASN A 81 -10.21 7.09 19.92
N ALA A 82 -9.47 6.81 18.84
CA ALA A 82 -9.64 5.59 18.09
C ALA A 82 -9.17 4.37 18.89
N GLU A 83 -9.83 3.23 18.65
CA GLU A 83 -9.41 1.96 19.22
C GLU A 83 -8.00 1.58 18.74
N SER A 84 -7.23 0.90 19.58
CA SER A 84 -5.85 0.46 19.26
C SER A 84 -5.74 -0.29 17.92
N LYS A 85 -6.79 -1.02 17.53
CA LYS A 85 -6.86 -1.72 16.22
C LYS A 85 -6.82 -0.75 15.04
N ARG A 86 -7.50 0.40 15.13
CA ARG A 86 -7.49 1.46 14.12
C ARG A 86 -6.11 2.12 14.02
N THR A 87 -5.33 2.12 15.09
CA THR A 87 -3.99 2.73 15.13
C THR A 87 -2.91 1.85 14.51
N PHE A 88 -2.98 0.53 14.72
CA PHE A 88 -1.88 -0.35 14.31
C PHE A 88 -2.31 -1.55 13.45
N LYS A 89 -3.40 -2.24 13.82
CA LYS A 89 -3.80 -3.49 13.17
C LYS A 89 -4.35 -3.25 11.77
N PHE A 90 -5.33 -2.35 11.63
CA PHE A 90 -5.98 -2.11 10.34
C PHE A 90 -5.06 -1.43 9.31
N PRO A 91 -4.24 -0.42 9.66
CA PRO A 91 -3.21 0.10 8.76
C PRO A 91 -2.24 -0.97 8.26
N PHE A 92 -1.79 -1.85 9.16
CA PHE A 92 -0.91 -2.97 8.80
C PHE A 92 -1.58 -3.94 7.83
N ILE A 93 -2.79 -4.40 8.14
CA ILE A 93 -3.50 -5.37 7.30
C ILE A 93 -3.88 -4.75 5.96
N ALA A 94 -4.34 -3.50 5.94
CA ALA A 94 -4.65 -2.80 4.69
C ALA A 94 -3.42 -2.69 3.78
N CYS A 95 -2.27 -2.34 4.33
CA CYS A 95 -1.01 -2.34 3.59
C CYS A 95 -0.71 -3.75 3.05
N GLU A 96 -0.85 -4.80 3.86
CA GLU A 96 -0.59 -6.18 3.44
C GLU A 96 -1.57 -6.65 2.36
N VAL A 97 -2.85 -6.25 2.39
CA VAL A 97 -3.82 -6.58 1.35
C VAL A 97 -3.39 -6.01 -0.02
N PHE A 98 -2.93 -4.76 -0.07
CA PHE A 98 -2.40 -4.19 -1.31
C PHE A 98 -1.09 -4.87 -1.75
N THR A 99 -0.19 -5.16 -0.81
CA THR A 99 1.10 -5.80 -1.13
C THR A 99 1.02 -7.31 -1.31
N CYS A 100 -0.17 -7.93 -1.17
CA CYS A 100 -0.43 -9.30 -1.65
C CYS A 100 -0.47 -9.39 -3.19
N GLU A 101 -0.39 -8.26 -3.91
CA GLU A 101 -0.33 -8.20 -5.38
C GLU A 101 -1.56 -8.79 -6.09
N ILE A 102 -2.73 -8.76 -5.43
CA ILE A 102 -3.98 -9.30 -5.97
C ILE A 102 -4.47 -8.39 -7.11
N ASP A 103 -4.38 -8.89 -8.34
CA ASP A 103 -4.55 -8.08 -9.56
C ASP A 103 -5.86 -7.30 -9.62
N VAL A 104 -6.98 -7.91 -9.22
CA VAL A 104 -8.30 -7.27 -9.26
C VAL A 104 -8.47 -6.15 -8.24
N ILE A 105 -7.82 -6.23 -7.08
CA ILE A 105 -7.84 -5.17 -6.07
C ILE A 105 -6.99 -3.99 -6.55
N LEU A 106 -5.78 -4.28 -7.03
CA LEU A 106 -4.91 -3.25 -7.60
C LEU A 106 -5.54 -2.59 -8.83
N LYS A 107 -6.29 -3.35 -9.63
CA LYS A 107 -7.04 -2.83 -10.79
C LYS A 107 -8.09 -1.81 -10.35
N THR A 108 -8.92 -2.14 -9.36
CA THR A 108 -9.87 -1.18 -8.78
C THR A 108 -9.17 0.10 -8.32
N LEU A 109 -8.02 -0.02 -7.63
CA LEU A 109 -7.25 1.15 -7.18
C LEU A 109 -6.80 2.06 -8.33
N VAL A 110 -6.19 1.50 -9.38
CA VAL A 110 -5.58 2.32 -10.44
C VAL A 110 -6.53 2.76 -11.56
N GLU A 111 -7.68 2.11 -11.71
CA GLU A 111 -8.70 2.50 -12.71
C GLU A 111 -9.59 3.64 -12.21
N GLU A 112 -9.58 3.89 -10.90
CA GLU A 112 -10.42 4.89 -10.26
C GLU A 112 -9.58 6.10 -9.85
N GLU A 113 -9.66 7.19 -10.61
CA GLU A 113 -8.87 8.41 -10.40
C GLU A 113 -9.04 8.98 -8.98
N GLU A 114 -10.26 8.95 -8.43
CA GLU A 114 -10.54 9.39 -7.06
C GLU A 114 -9.78 8.58 -6.00
N LEU A 115 -9.54 7.28 -6.23
CA LEU A 115 -8.76 6.43 -5.29
C LEU A 115 -7.26 6.73 -5.40
N MET A 116 -6.77 6.98 -6.61
CA MET A 116 -5.38 7.43 -6.80
C MET A 116 -5.15 8.81 -6.18
N ASN A 117 -6.09 9.75 -6.36
CA ASN A 117 -6.08 11.05 -5.68
C ASN A 117 -6.03 10.87 -4.16
N LEU A 118 -6.84 9.97 -3.60
CA LEU A 118 -6.81 9.67 -2.17
C LEU A 118 -5.46 9.10 -1.72
N LEU A 119 -4.89 8.13 -2.46
CA LEU A 119 -3.58 7.56 -2.12
C LEU A 119 -2.48 8.63 -2.10
N PHE A 120 -2.45 9.49 -3.12
CA PHE A 120 -1.43 10.55 -3.26
C PHE A 120 -1.70 11.79 -2.42
N SER A 121 -2.91 11.92 -1.84
CA SER A 121 -3.23 13.03 -0.93
C SER A 121 -2.32 13.08 0.30
N ILE A 122 -1.71 11.96 0.71
CA ILE A 122 -0.71 11.92 1.79
C ILE A 122 0.47 12.88 1.55
N LEU A 123 0.71 13.30 0.30
CA LEU A 123 1.78 14.23 -0.05
C LEU A 123 1.35 15.72 0.06
N GLU A 124 0.10 15.99 0.43
CA GLU A 124 -0.41 17.35 0.58
C GLU A 124 0.23 18.04 1.82
N PRO A 125 0.65 19.32 1.71
CA PRO A 125 1.39 20.00 2.77
C PRO A 125 0.65 20.12 4.11
N ASP A 126 -0.68 20.08 4.10
CA ASP A 126 -1.55 20.19 5.27
C ASP A 126 -1.74 18.88 6.04
N ARG A 127 -1.18 17.77 5.55
CA ARG A 127 -1.29 16.47 6.20
C ARG A 127 -0.18 16.18 7.20
N SER A 128 -0.51 15.35 8.20
CA SER A 128 0.48 14.72 9.05
C SER A 128 1.22 13.65 8.26
N HIS A 129 2.52 13.81 8.12
CA HIS A 129 3.37 12.85 7.45
C HIS A 129 3.98 11.88 8.46
N GLY A 130 3.12 11.19 9.22
CA GLY A 130 3.55 10.20 10.21
C GLY A 130 4.48 9.16 9.57
N SER A 131 5.62 8.90 10.20
CA SER A 131 6.67 8.01 9.67
C SER A 131 6.13 6.61 9.30
N LEU A 132 5.15 6.11 10.06
CA LEU A 132 4.49 4.83 9.80
C LEU A 132 3.64 4.86 8.52
N LEU A 133 2.75 5.85 8.38
CA LEU A 133 1.86 5.98 7.22
C LEU A 133 2.64 6.25 5.94
N ALA A 134 3.69 7.09 6.00
CA ALA A 134 4.61 7.28 4.88
C ALA A 134 5.30 5.97 4.45
N GLY A 135 5.62 5.09 5.41
CA GLY A 135 6.13 3.76 5.15
C GLY A 135 5.12 2.85 4.43
N TYR A 136 3.85 2.87 4.84
CA TYR A 136 2.79 2.11 4.17
C TYR A 136 2.48 2.66 2.78
N PHE A 137 2.36 3.98 2.63
CA PHE A 137 2.23 4.63 1.32
C PHE A 137 3.35 4.18 0.38
N SER A 138 4.61 4.24 0.84
CA SER A 138 5.77 3.83 0.05
C SER A 138 5.65 2.37 -0.41
N LYS A 139 5.29 1.46 0.50
CA LYS A 139 5.06 0.04 0.14
C LYS A 139 3.99 -0.16 -0.93
N VAL A 140 2.85 0.53 -0.82
CA VAL A 140 1.76 0.43 -1.80
C VAL A 140 2.19 0.99 -3.15
N VAL A 141 2.82 2.17 -3.17
CA VAL A 141 3.27 2.79 -4.42
C VAL A 141 4.37 1.97 -5.09
N VAL A 142 5.30 1.39 -4.34
CA VAL A 142 6.30 0.45 -4.87
C VAL A 142 5.63 -0.81 -5.44
N CYS A 143 4.60 -1.35 -4.78
CA CYS A 143 3.82 -2.46 -5.33
C CYS A 143 3.14 -2.08 -6.65
N LEU A 144 2.56 -0.87 -6.76
CA LEU A 144 2.00 -0.36 -8.01
C LEU A 144 3.07 -0.18 -9.09
N MET A 145 4.28 0.28 -8.76
CA MET A 145 5.37 0.35 -9.73
C MET A 145 5.74 -1.02 -10.32
N ILE A 146 5.63 -2.08 -9.53
CA ILE A 146 5.96 -3.45 -9.98
C ILE A 146 4.80 -4.07 -10.75
N ARG A 147 3.55 -3.86 -10.29
CA ARG A 147 2.37 -4.62 -10.76
C ARG A 147 1.46 -3.85 -11.70
N LYS A 148 1.41 -2.52 -11.58
CA LYS A 148 0.52 -1.61 -12.32
C LYS A 148 1.28 -0.36 -12.81
N THR A 149 2.49 -0.59 -13.32
CA THR A 149 3.43 0.46 -13.70
C THR A 149 2.84 1.48 -14.66
N VAL A 150 2.21 1.02 -15.75
CA VAL A 150 1.67 1.89 -16.80
C VAL A 150 0.56 2.80 -16.26
N PRO A 151 -0.50 2.29 -15.59
CA PRO A 151 -1.51 3.14 -14.95
C PRO A 151 -0.94 4.14 -13.94
N LEU A 152 0.01 3.70 -13.10
CA LEU A 152 0.67 4.58 -12.13
C LEU A 152 1.40 5.73 -12.82
N MET A 153 2.22 5.45 -13.82
CA MET A 153 2.97 6.48 -14.53
C MET A 153 2.06 7.45 -15.29
N ASN A 154 0.99 6.95 -15.91
CA ASN A 154 0.00 7.80 -16.57
C ASN A 154 -0.65 8.77 -15.57
N TYR A 155 -0.99 8.28 -14.37
CA TYR A 155 -1.53 9.13 -13.31
C TYR A 155 -0.53 10.22 -12.88
N VAL A 156 0.72 9.85 -12.62
CA VAL A 156 1.75 10.81 -12.18
C VAL A 156 2.07 11.84 -13.27
N GLN A 157 2.09 11.43 -14.55
CA GLN A 157 2.26 12.35 -15.68
C GLN A 157 1.10 13.35 -15.83
N ALA A 158 -0.13 12.90 -15.57
CA ALA A 158 -1.30 13.78 -15.57
C ALA A 158 -1.31 14.74 -14.38
N HIS A 159 -0.69 14.37 -13.25
CA HIS A 159 -0.66 15.13 -11.99
C HIS A 159 0.75 15.63 -11.66
N GLN A 160 1.22 16.63 -12.42
CA GLN A 160 2.60 17.14 -12.33
C GLN A 160 3.00 17.65 -10.92
N ASN A 161 2.03 18.03 -10.09
CA ASN A 161 2.25 18.41 -8.70
C ASN A 161 2.79 17.27 -7.82
N VAL A 162 2.51 16.00 -8.17
CA VAL A 162 2.95 14.83 -7.38
C VAL A 162 4.47 14.82 -7.22
N PHE A 163 5.23 15.11 -8.29
CA PHE A 163 6.70 15.16 -8.20
C PHE A 163 7.19 16.29 -7.31
N GLY A 164 6.60 17.48 -7.43
CA GLY A 164 6.93 18.61 -6.55
C GLY A 164 6.69 18.25 -5.08
N GLN A 165 5.56 17.62 -4.78
CA GLN A 165 5.20 17.20 -3.43
C GLN A 165 6.12 16.09 -2.89
N LEU A 166 6.51 15.12 -3.72
CA LEU A 166 7.52 14.11 -3.34
C LEU A 166 8.87 14.76 -3.01
N VAL A 167 9.28 15.77 -3.78
CA VAL A 167 10.52 16.51 -3.54
C VAL A 167 10.43 17.39 -2.29
N ASP A 168 9.29 18.03 -2.05
CA ASP A 168 9.04 18.79 -0.83
C ASP A 168 9.18 17.92 0.44
N LEU A 169 8.88 16.63 0.32
CA LEU A 169 8.89 15.63 1.39
C LEU A 169 10.11 14.70 1.35
N ILE A 170 11.14 15.03 0.56
CA ILE A 170 12.32 14.18 0.36
C ILE A 170 13.09 13.86 1.65
N GLY A 171 12.91 14.66 2.71
CA GLY A 171 13.49 14.40 4.03
C GLY A 171 12.91 13.16 4.74
N ILE A 172 11.79 12.61 4.26
CA ILE A 172 11.18 11.39 4.79
C ILE A 172 11.74 10.20 4.00
N THR A 173 12.43 9.29 4.67
CA THR A 173 13.12 8.13 4.05
C THR A 173 12.22 7.35 3.08
N SER A 174 10.98 7.05 3.48
CA SER A 174 10.03 6.30 2.67
C SER A 174 9.57 7.07 1.41
N ILE A 175 9.53 8.41 1.46
CA ILE A 175 9.20 9.25 0.30
C ILE A 175 10.40 9.37 -0.64
N MET A 176 11.60 9.59 -0.10
CA MET A 176 12.84 9.54 -0.88
C MET A 176 12.97 8.21 -1.62
N GLU A 177 12.62 7.11 -0.96
CA GLU A 177 12.62 5.77 -1.53
C GLU A 177 11.70 5.63 -2.76
N VAL A 178 10.48 6.19 -2.68
CA VAL A 178 9.52 6.26 -3.79
C VAL A 178 10.08 7.11 -4.92
N LEU A 179 10.62 8.30 -4.60
CA LEU A 179 11.15 9.23 -5.60
C LEU A 179 12.33 8.61 -6.37
N VAL A 180 13.29 8.00 -5.67
CA VAL A 180 14.43 7.32 -6.30
C VAL A 180 13.97 6.19 -7.20
N ARG A 181 12.95 5.42 -6.81
CA ARG A 181 12.41 4.34 -7.65
C ARG A 181 11.63 4.85 -8.86
N LEU A 182 10.86 5.93 -8.72
CA LEU A 182 10.16 6.55 -9.86
C LEU A 182 11.13 7.05 -10.92
N VAL A 183 12.27 7.59 -10.50
CA VAL A 183 13.29 8.17 -11.40
C VAL A 183 14.28 7.13 -11.91
N GLY A 184 14.66 6.19 -11.05
CA GLY A 184 15.76 5.24 -11.29
C GLY A 184 15.29 3.85 -11.72
N ALA A 185 14.02 3.68 -12.07
CA ALA A 185 13.55 2.36 -12.43
C ALA A 185 14.20 1.86 -13.73
N ASP A 186 14.55 0.58 -13.71
CA ASP A 186 15.46 -0.07 -14.64
C ASP A 186 14.93 -0.02 -16.10
N GLU A 187 15.85 0.04 -17.06
CA GLU A 187 15.63 0.21 -18.51
C GLU A 187 14.72 -0.89 -19.11
N HIS A 188 14.46 -1.95 -18.35
CA HIS A 188 13.66 -3.12 -18.73
C HIS A 188 12.25 -3.20 -18.11
N VAL A 189 11.86 -2.26 -17.23
CA VAL A 189 10.60 -2.37 -16.46
C VAL A 189 9.42 -1.68 -17.15
N TYR A 190 9.66 -0.63 -17.94
CA TYR A 190 8.60 0.11 -18.62
C TYR A 190 8.56 -0.22 -20.10
N PRO A 191 7.40 -0.64 -20.66
CA PRO A 191 7.22 -0.77 -22.10
C PRO A 191 7.54 0.53 -22.88
N ASN A 192 7.61 1.69 -22.21
CA ASN A 192 7.92 3.02 -22.75
C ASN A 192 8.94 3.79 -21.89
N PHE A 193 9.99 3.13 -21.38
CA PHE A 193 11.00 3.77 -20.51
C PHE A 193 11.61 5.05 -21.08
N ILE A 194 11.82 5.08 -22.40
CA ILE A 194 12.36 6.24 -23.12
C ILE A 194 11.46 7.47 -22.97
N ASP A 195 10.12 7.30 -23.07
CA ASP A 195 9.18 8.42 -22.96
C ASP A 195 9.11 8.95 -21.51
N VAL A 196 9.21 8.06 -20.52
CA VAL A 196 9.28 8.43 -19.10
C VAL A 196 10.58 9.17 -18.80
N MET A 197 11.72 8.67 -19.30
CA MET A 197 13.03 9.31 -19.10
C MET A 197 13.14 10.64 -19.81
N GLN A 198 12.59 10.74 -21.03
CA GLN A 198 12.50 12.02 -21.73
C GLN A 198 11.63 13.00 -20.95
N TRP A 199 10.46 12.57 -20.48
CA TRP A 199 9.59 13.41 -19.66
C TRP A 199 10.23 13.82 -18.32
N LEU A 200 10.96 12.92 -17.66
CA LEU A 200 11.74 13.24 -16.45
C LEU A 200 12.87 14.23 -16.74
N ALA A 201 13.54 14.10 -17.89
CA ALA A 201 14.57 15.05 -18.33
C ALA A 201 14.00 16.42 -18.70
N GLU A 202 12.76 16.46 -19.23
CA GLU A 202 11.99 17.68 -19.50
C GLU A 202 11.38 18.28 -18.21
N SER A 203 11.28 17.48 -17.14
CA SER A 203 10.82 17.96 -15.85
C SER A 203 11.91 18.75 -15.13
N ASN A 204 11.51 19.77 -14.34
CA ASN A 204 12.45 20.53 -13.50
C ASN A 204 12.89 19.74 -12.25
N LEU A 205 12.87 18.40 -12.28
CA LEU A 205 13.08 17.56 -11.10
C LEU A 205 14.47 17.73 -10.48
N LEU A 206 15.52 17.76 -11.30
CA LEU A 206 16.88 17.99 -10.81
C LEU A 206 17.00 19.37 -10.17
N GLU A 207 16.41 20.40 -10.77
CA GLU A 207 16.40 21.75 -10.21
C GLU A 207 15.66 21.79 -8.87
N MET A 208 14.48 21.17 -8.78
CA MET A 208 13.71 21.08 -7.53
C MET A 208 14.49 20.35 -6.41
N ILE A 209 15.17 19.24 -6.73
CA ILE A 209 15.99 18.50 -5.76
C ILE A 209 17.19 19.34 -5.31
N VAL A 210 17.90 19.98 -6.25
CA VAL A 210 19.04 20.84 -5.94
C VAL A 210 18.60 22.02 -5.09
N ASP A 211 17.50 22.70 -5.43
CA ASP A 211 16.96 23.82 -4.65
C ASP A 211 16.59 23.41 -3.22
N LYS A 212 16.06 22.19 -3.03
CA LYS A 212 15.75 21.66 -1.69
C LYS A 212 16.96 21.22 -0.88
N LEU A 213 17.98 20.67 -1.52
CA LEU A 213 19.18 20.16 -0.85
C LEU A 213 20.27 21.23 -0.70
N THR A 214 20.19 22.33 -1.45
CA THR A 214 21.09 23.46 -1.28
C THR A 214 20.77 24.13 0.06
N PRO A 215 21.71 24.19 1.02
CA PRO A 215 21.47 24.92 2.25
C PRO A 215 21.18 26.37 1.89
N SER A 216 20.08 26.93 2.40
CA SER A 216 19.79 28.35 2.29
C SER A 216 20.92 29.13 2.97
N VAL A 217 21.95 29.52 2.21
CA VAL A 217 23.02 30.39 2.69
C VAL A 217 22.44 31.80 2.77
N SER A 218 21.77 32.11 3.90
CA SER A 218 21.27 33.41 4.36
C SER A 218 20.15 33.09 5.35
N GLU A 219 20.28 33.20 6.67
CA GLU A 219 20.44 34.46 7.40
C GLU A 219 21.24 34.26 8.70
N ALA A 220 22.44 34.83 8.77
CA ALA A 220 23.10 35.26 10.01
C ALA A 220 24.20 36.27 9.65
N LEU A 221 23.77 37.49 9.29
CA LEU A 221 24.57 38.71 9.39
C LEU A 221 23.83 39.69 10.28
#